data_AF-A0A162RXF4-F1
#
_entry.id   AF-A0A162RXF4-F1
#
_cell.length_a   1.000
_cell.length_b   1.000
_cell.length_c   1.000
_cell.angle_alpha   90.00
_cell.angle_beta   90.00
_cell.angle_gamma   90.00
#
_symmetry.space_group_name_H-M   'P 1'
#
loop_
_entity.id
_entity.type
_entity.pdbx_description
1 polymer ?
#
loop_
_entity_poly.entity_id
_entity_poly.type
_entity_poly.pdbx_seq_one_letter_code
_entity_poly.pdbx_strand_id
1 'polypeptide(L)'
;MWAGILKINLLHEEPHMYKLVLLAVSNSPESVRQELMERYNTTYVKHMPQFFVDIDTSNFRKDINAQKAIELIMMCVDGISNRYIQKYRNISVDEVLNNVEKIMEEYKEYMDILKFGIYS
;
A
#
# COMPACT_ATOMS: atom_id res chain seq x y z
N MET A 1 -2.11 5.49 5.24
CA MET A 1 -1.47 4.73 6.33
C MET A 1 -2.45 3.84 7.10
N TRP A 2 -3.62 4.37 7.53
CA TRP A 2 -4.62 3.62 8.33
C TRP A 2 -5.19 2.35 7.66
N ALA A 3 -5.49 2.39 6.35
CA ALA A 3 -6.02 1.21 5.64
C ALA A 3 -5.02 0.05 5.51
N GLY A 4 -3.71 0.33 5.45
CA GLY A 4 -2.67 -0.69 5.47
C GLY A 4 -2.56 -1.35 6.84
N ILE A 5 -2.59 -0.53 7.90
CA ILE A 5 -2.60 -0.99 9.29
C ILE A 5 -3.87 -1.81 9.57
N LEU A 6 -5.03 -1.38 9.08
CA LEU A 6 -6.28 -2.14 9.21
C LEU A 6 -6.20 -3.53 8.56
N LYS A 7 -5.59 -3.63 7.37
CA LYS A 7 -5.37 -4.93 6.70
C LYS A 7 -4.45 -5.85 7.50
N ILE A 8 -3.44 -5.29 8.17
CA ILE A 8 -2.53 -6.04 9.04
C ILE A 8 -3.23 -6.47 10.33
N ASN A 9 -4.01 -5.58 10.94
CA ASN A 9 -4.80 -5.92 12.10
C ASN A 9 -5.80 -7.04 11.75
N LEU A 10 -6.46 -6.97 10.59
CA LEU A 10 -7.31 -8.05 10.08
C LEU A 10 -6.56 -9.37 9.86
N LEU A 11 -5.29 -9.32 9.46
CA LEU A 11 -4.45 -10.52 9.38
C LEU A 11 -4.22 -11.14 10.76
N HIS A 12 -4.03 -10.33 11.81
CA HIS A 12 -3.84 -10.83 13.17
C HIS A 12 -5.15 -11.29 13.83
N GLU A 13 -6.23 -10.53 13.63
CA GLU A 13 -7.55 -10.77 14.23
C GLU A 13 -8.29 -11.91 13.54
N GLU A 14 -8.22 -11.97 12.20
CA GLU A 14 -9.00 -12.88 11.36
C GLU A 14 -8.12 -13.55 10.27
N PRO A 15 -7.07 -14.30 10.65
CA PRO A 15 -6.05 -14.79 9.72
C PRO A 15 -6.61 -15.70 8.62
N HIS A 16 -7.62 -16.51 8.92
CA HIS A 16 -8.24 -17.42 7.96
C HIS A 16 -9.08 -16.67 6.91
N MET A 17 -9.83 -15.66 7.34
CA MET A 17 -10.60 -14.81 6.43
C MET A 17 -9.67 -14.00 5.52
N TYR A 18 -8.61 -13.44 6.09
CA TYR A 18 -7.62 -12.70 5.31
C TYR A 18 -6.92 -13.62 4.28
N LYS A 19 -6.51 -14.82 4.70
CA LYS A 19 -5.91 -15.82 3.81
C LYS A 19 -6.87 -16.24 2.69
N LEU A 20 -8.16 -16.43 3.00
CA LEU A 20 -9.18 -16.77 2.00
C LEU A 20 -9.27 -15.70 0.90
N VAL A 21 -9.38 -14.42 1.30
CA VAL A 21 -9.46 -13.29 0.36
C VAL A 21 -8.19 -13.21 -0.49
N LEU A 22 -7.03 -13.34 0.13
CA LEU A 22 -5.74 -13.27 -0.57
C LEU A 22 -5.60 -14.42 -1.58
N LEU A 23 -6.00 -15.65 -1.21
CA LEU A 23 -6.01 -16.80 -2.13
C LEU A 23 -7.01 -16.61 -3.28
N ALA A 24 -8.21 -16.09 -3.00
CA ALA A 24 -9.23 -15.87 -4.02
C ALA A 24 -8.78 -14.89 -5.10
N VAL A 25 -8.02 -13.86 -4.71
CA VAL A 25 -7.45 -12.87 -5.65
C VAL A 25 -6.25 -13.45 -6.40
N SER A 26 -5.27 -14.01 -5.67
CA SER A 26 -4.01 -14.50 -6.25
C SER A 26 -4.19 -15.74 -7.15
N ASN A 27 -5.12 -16.63 -6.80
CA ASN A 27 -5.38 -17.89 -7.53
C ASN A 27 -6.72 -17.84 -8.31
N SER A 28 -7.16 -16.64 -8.69
CA SER A 28 -8.40 -16.47 -9.46
C SER A 28 -8.35 -17.21 -10.81
N PRO A 29 -9.42 -17.95 -11.17
CA PRO A 29 -9.55 -18.53 -12.50
C PRO A 29 -9.40 -17.48 -13.60
N GLU A 30 -8.85 -17.89 -14.76
CA GLU A 30 -8.63 -16.99 -15.90
C GLU A 30 -9.90 -16.22 -16.27
N SER A 31 -11.05 -16.91 -16.25
CA SER A 31 -12.35 -16.37 -16.64
C SER A 31 -12.83 -15.19 -15.78
N VAL A 32 -12.35 -15.07 -14.54
CA VAL A 32 -12.78 -14.00 -13.61
C VAL A 32 -11.63 -13.05 -13.24
N ARG A 33 -10.40 -13.37 -13.64
CA ARG A 33 -9.23 -12.59 -13.24
C ARG A 33 -9.26 -11.16 -13.78
N GLN A 34 -9.67 -10.98 -15.02
CA GLN A 34 -9.77 -9.65 -15.61
C GLN A 34 -10.80 -8.79 -14.87
N GLU A 35 -11.99 -9.34 -14.59
CA GLU A 35 -13.04 -8.64 -13.83
C GLU A 35 -12.56 -8.26 -12.42
N LEU A 36 -11.89 -9.20 -11.73
CA LEU A 36 -11.32 -8.95 -10.40
C LEU A 36 -10.27 -7.83 -10.42
N MET A 37 -9.38 -7.83 -11.42
CA MET A 37 -8.37 -6.78 -11.56
C MET A 37 -8.99 -5.43 -11.90
N GLU A 38 -10.00 -5.38 -12.76
CA GLU A 38 -10.72 -4.14 -13.07
C GLU A 38 -11.44 -3.58 -11.84
N ARG A 39 -12.12 -4.42 -11.06
CA ARG A 39 -12.77 -4.01 -9.81
C ARG A 39 -11.75 -3.49 -8.80
N TYR A 40 -10.61 -4.18 -8.65
CA TYR A 40 -9.52 -3.76 -7.77
C TYR A 40 -8.97 -2.39 -8.20
N ASN A 41 -8.59 -2.25 -9.48
CA ASN A 41 -8.01 -1.01 -10.01
C ASN A 41 -9.01 0.15 -9.91
N THR A 42 -10.28 -0.07 -10.23
CA THR A 42 -11.32 0.96 -10.12
C THR A 42 -11.48 1.43 -8.69
N THR A 43 -11.50 0.50 -7.73
CA THR A 43 -11.58 0.82 -6.30
C THR A 43 -10.34 1.57 -5.84
N TYR A 44 -9.16 1.10 -6.23
CA TYR A 44 -7.89 1.73 -5.88
C TYR A 44 -7.79 3.14 -6.43
N VAL A 45 -7.97 3.34 -7.74
CA VAL A 45 -7.90 4.66 -8.39
C VAL A 45 -8.92 5.63 -7.80
N LYS A 46 -10.13 5.15 -7.47
CA LYS A 46 -11.18 5.98 -6.89
C LYS A 46 -10.84 6.48 -5.47
N HIS A 47 -10.19 5.65 -4.66
CA HIS A 47 -9.99 5.94 -3.24
C HIS A 47 -8.56 6.38 -2.89
N MET A 48 -7.56 6.08 -3.72
CA MET A 48 -6.17 6.44 -3.47
C MET A 48 -5.97 7.94 -3.27
N PRO A 49 -6.55 8.83 -4.09
CA PRO A 49 -6.41 10.28 -3.89
C PRO A 49 -6.95 10.76 -2.54
N GLN A 50 -8.02 10.12 -2.03
CA GLN A 50 -8.65 10.51 -0.76
C GLN A 50 -7.70 10.33 0.44
N PHE A 51 -6.70 9.43 0.35
CA PHE A 51 -5.69 9.28 1.41
C PHE A 51 -4.76 10.49 1.55
N PHE A 52 -4.73 11.37 0.55
CA PHE A 52 -3.80 12.51 0.50
C PHE A 52 -4.49 13.87 0.60
N VAL A 53 -5.83 13.92 0.59
CA VAL A 53 -6.61 15.19 0.61
C VAL A 53 -6.40 15.97 1.91
N ASP A 54 -6.29 15.28 3.05
CA ASP A 54 -6.21 15.89 4.37
C ASP A 54 -4.82 15.79 5.00
N ILE A 55 -3.76 15.80 4.17
CA ILE A 55 -2.39 15.85 4.70
C ILE A 55 -2.16 17.22 5.33
N ASP A 56 -1.83 17.22 6.62
CA ASP A 56 -1.39 18.41 7.31
C ASP A 56 -0.01 18.86 6.79
N THR A 57 0.00 19.98 6.07
CA THR A 57 1.22 20.57 5.51
C THR A 57 1.81 21.67 6.39
N SER A 58 1.25 21.93 7.58
CA SER A 58 1.68 23.04 8.46
C SER A 58 3.15 22.94 8.89
N ASN A 59 3.67 21.71 9.00
CA ASN A 59 5.05 21.42 9.41
C ASN A 59 6.00 21.09 8.25
N PHE A 60 5.54 21.25 7.01
CA PHE A 60 6.42 21.09 5.85
C PHE A 60 7.47 22.21 5.86
N ARG A 61 8.67 21.93 5.36
CA ARG A 61 9.68 22.98 5.26
C ARG A 61 9.17 24.15 4.41
N LYS A 62 9.55 25.36 4.81
CA LYS A 62 9.08 26.59 4.15
C LYS A 62 9.63 26.76 2.73
N ASP A 63 10.70 26.07 2.40
CA ASP A 63 11.40 26.14 1.11
C ASP A 63 10.86 25.14 0.07
N ILE A 64 9.90 24.29 0.43
CA ILE A 64 9.31 23.30 -0.48
C ILE A 64 7.88 23.65 -0.88
N ASN A 65 7.51 23.27 -2.11
CA ASN A 65 6.13 23.36 -2.56
C ASN A 65 5.33 22.17 -2.01
N ALA A 66 4.36 22.42 -1.14
CA ALA A 66 3.59 21.38 -0.46
C ALA A 66 2.84 20.45 -1.41
N GLN A 67 2.26 20.98 -2.49
CA GLN A 67 1.55 20.17 -3.49
C GLN A 67 2.49 19.20 -4.20
N LYS A 68 3.66 19.68 -4.64
CA LYS A 68 4.69 18.82 -5.25
C LYS A 68 5.24 17.78 -4.27
N ALA A 69 5.32 18.11 -2.99
CA ALA A 69 5.74 17.17 -1.95
C ALA A 69 4.70 16.04 -1.78
N ILE A 70 3.41 16.37 -1.77
CA ILE A 70 2.33 15.38 -1.73
C ILE A 70 2.36 14.47 -2.97
N GLU A 71 2.50 15.06 -4.17
CA GLU A 71 2.63 14.29 -5.42
C GLU A 71 3.82 13.33 -5.39
N LEU A 72 4.97 13.78 -4.85
CA LEU A 72 6.14 12.94 -4.67
C LEU A 72 5.86 11.77 -3.71
N ILE A 73 5.22 12.04 -2.57
CA ILE A 73 4.81 10.99 -1.62
C ILE A 73 3.91 9.97 -2.34
N MET A 74 2.92 10.42 -3.10
CA MET A 74 2.03 9.54 -3.87
C MET A 74 2.80 8.64 -4.84
N MET A 75 3.70 9.22 -5.65
CA MET A 75 4.53 8.45 -6.58
C MET A 75 5.41 7.42 -5.88
N CYS A 76 5.99 7.77 -4.73
CA CYS A 76 6.79 6.85 -3.94
C CYS A 76 5.94 5.71 -3.36
N VAL A 77 4.76 6.01 -2.81
CA VAL A 77 3.84 4.99 -2.27
C VAL A 77 3.42 4.01 -3.36
N ASP A 78 3.05 4.50 -4.54
CA ASP A 78 2.65 3.67 -5.67
C ASP A 78 3.83 2.82 -6.18
N GLY A 79 5.02 3.42 -6.31
CA GLY A 79 6.23 2.73 -6.73
C GLY A 79 6.64 1.61 -5.77
N ILE A 80 6.61 1.86 -4.46
CA ILE A 80 6.88 0.86 -3.43
C ILE A 80 5.84 -0.27 -3.51
N SER A 81 4.55 0.07 -3.61
CA SER A 81 3.46 -0.91 -3.71
C SER A 81 3.64 -1.83 -4.93
N ASN A 82 3.91 -1.26 -6.10
CA ASN A 82 4.16 -2.02 -7.33
C ASN A 82 5.39 -2.93 -7.22
N ARG A 83 6.46 -2.49 -6.55
CA ARG A 83 7.65 -3.31 -6.30
C ARG A 83 7.31 -4.57 -5.50
N TYR A 84 6.54 -4.44 -4.42
CA TYR A 84 6.14 -5.60 -3.60
C TYR A 84 5.18 -6.51 -4.36
N ILE A 85 4.20 -5.97 -5.09
CA ILE A 85 3.30 -6.77 -5.93
C ILE A 85 4.11 -7.64 -6.91
N GLN A 86 5.12 -7.06 -7.57
CA GLN A 86 5.97 -7.81 -8.50
C GLN A 86 6.86 -8.83 -7.78
N LYS A 87 7.50 -8.46 -6.67
CA LYS A 87 8.38 -9.33 -5.88
C LYS A 87 7.65 -10.59 -5.38
N TYR A 88 6.38 -10.44 -4.99
CA TYR A 88 5.58 -11.51 -4.40
C TYR A 88 4.61 -12.19 -5.36
N ARG A 89 4.62 -11.83 -6.66
CA ARG A 89 3.68 -12.34 -7.67
C ARG A 89 3.67 -13.87 -7.80
N ASN A 90 4.82 -14.50 -7.60
CA ASN A 90 5.00 -15.95 -7.75
C ASN A 90 5.36 -16.63 -6.42
N ILE A 91 5.14 -15.94 -5.30
CA ILE A 91 5.45 -16.43 -3.95
C ILE A 91 4.16 -16.97 -3.33
N SER A 92 4.26 -18.02 -2.53
CA SER A 92 3.10 -18.59 -1.85
C SER A 92 2.46 -17.57 -0.90
N VAL A 93 1.13 -17.64 -0.73
CA VAL A 93 0.41 -16.77 0.21
C VAL A 93 0.99 -16.89 1.63
N ASP A 94 1.33 -18.09 2.07
CA ASP A 94 1.91 -18.31 3.40
C ASP A 94 3.26 -17.60 3.57
N GLU A 95 4.10 -17.60 2.54
CA GLU A 95 5.37 -16.87 2.57
C GLU A 95 5.19 -15.36 2.53
N VAL A 96 4.16 -14.84 1.84
CA VAL A 96 3.79 -13.41 1.92
C VAL A 96 3.40 -13.06 3.35
N LEU A 97 2.53 -13.84 3.98
CA LEU A 97 2.05 -13.59 5.34
C LEU A 97 3.19 -13.63 6.37
N ASN A 98 4.12 -14.58 6.24
CA ASN A 98 5.29 -14.68 7.12
C ASN A 98 6.27 -13.49 6.99
N ASN A 99 6.21 -12.74 5.89
CA ASN A 99 7.07 -11.59 5.64
C ASN A 99 6.37 -10.24 5.83
N VAL A 100 5.09 -10.21 6.23
CA VAL A 100 4.31 -8.97 6.35
C VAL A 100 4.98 -7.94 7.27
N GLU A 101 5.48 -8.37 8.44
CA GLU A 101 6.14 -7.47 9.39
C GLU A 101 7.39 -6.81 8.77
N LYS A 102 8.22 -7.61 8.10
CA LYS A 102 9.42 -7.12 7.40
C LYS A 102 9.07 -6.15 6.27
N ILE A 103 8.03 -6.46 5.48
CA ILE A 103 7.54 -5.56 4.42
C ILE A 103 7.13 -4.21 5.02
N MET A 104 6.50 -4.23 6.19
CA MET A 104 6.06 -3.01 6.88
C MET A 104 7.20 -2.22 7.49
N GLU A 105 8.23 -2.89 8.00
CA GLU A 105 9.45 -2.25 8.47
C GLU A 105 10.17 -1.54 7.32
N GLU A 106 10.36 -2.23 6.18
CA GLU A 106 10.93 -1.61 4.97
C GLU A 106 10.06 -0.43 4.48
N TYR A 107 8.72 -0.55 4.54
CA TYR A 107 7.82 0.55 4.18
C TYR A 107 8.00 1.76 5.10
N LYS A 108 8.17 1.54 6.41
CA LYS A 108 8.42 2.59 7.39
C LYS A 108 9.73 3.32 7.10
N GLU A 109 10.79 2.59 6.76
CA GLU A 109 12.08 3.20 6.38
C GLU A 109 11.94 4.15 5.18
N TYR A 110 11.21 3.76 4.13
CA TYR A 110 10.93 4.68 3.01
C TYR A 110 10.15 5.92 3.45
N MET A 111 9.16 5.76 4.32
CA MET A 111 8.38 6.88 4.82
C MET A 111 9.24 7.81 5.69
N ASP A 112 10.18 7.28 6.47
CA ASP A 112 11.06 8.09 7.31
C ASP A 112 12.08 8.88 6.47
N ILE A 113 12.55 8.32 5.33
CA ILE A 113 13.33 9.07 4.34
C ILE A 113 12.51 10.24 3.77
N LEU A 114 11.25 10.00 3.38
CA LEU A 114 10.37 11.04 2.87
C LEU A 114 10.10 12.11 3.92
N LYS A 115 9.83 11.73 5.16
CA LYS A 115 9.63 12.68 6.27
C LYS A 115 10.86 13.55 6.47
N PHE A 116 12.04 12.96 6.54
CA PHE A 116 13.30 13.71 6.66
C PHE A 116 13.48 14.73 5.54
N GLY A 117 13.07 14.37 4.32
CA GLY A 117 13.14 15.25 3.16
C GLY A 117 12.09 16.36 3.10
N ILE A 118 10.97 16.26 3.84
CA ILE A 118 9.77 17.10 3.68
C ILE A 118 9.48 17.94 4.92
N TYR A 119 9.72 17.40 6.11
CA TYR A 119 9.44 18.06 7.37
C TYR A 119 10.65 18.87 7.86
N SER A 120 10.36 19.88 8.69
CA SER A 120 11.37 20.69 9.39
C SER A 120 11.80 20.02 10.69
#